data_AF-A0A434I4G1-F1
#
_entry.id   AF-A0A434I4G1-F1
#
_cell.length_a   1.000
_cell.length_b   1.000
_cell.length_c   1.000
_cell.angle_alpha   90.00
_cell.angle_beta   90.00
_cell.angle_gamma   90.00
#
_symmetry.space_group_name_H-M   'P 1'
#
loop_
_entity.id
_entity.type
_entity.pdbx_description
1 polymer ?
#
loop_
_entity_poly.entity_id
_entity_poly.type
_entity_poly.pdbx_seq_one_letter_code
_entity_poly.pdbx_strand_id
1 'polypeptide(L)'
;MTDQTPVQPAAKVLGGLTPYLQLDGAFKAAEFYKKAFGAEQVFAYPADEKGRTMHIHLHINGSTLMLSDFYPENGMPAVKPQGYT
;
A
#
# COMPACT_ATOMS: atom_id res chain seq x y z
N MET A 1 -26.75 -9.78 -13.99
CA MET A 1 -25.38 -10.07 -14.44
C MET A 1 -24.48 -9.99 -13.23
N THR A 2 -24.06 -11.13 -12.69
CA THR A 2 -23.10 -11.22 -11.58
C THR A 2 -21.71 -10.96 -12.15
N ASP A 3 -21.30 -9.71 -12.18
CA ASP A 3 -19.94 -9.34 -12.51
C ASP A 3 -19.07 -9.62 -11.28
N GLN A 4 -18.69 -10.89 -11.10
CA GLN A 4 -17.72 -11.26 -10.08
C GLN A 4 -16.38 -10.74 -10.55
N THR A 5 -15.96 -9.61 -9.97
CA THR A 5 -14.57 -9.15 -10.05
C THR A 5 -13.67 -10.35 -9.75
N PRO A 6 -12.72 -10.71 -10.65
CA PRO A 6 -11.82 -11.82 -10.40
C PRO A 6 -11.17 -11.63 -9.03
N VAL A 7 -11.48 -12.53 -8.09
CA VAL A 7 -10.85 -12.52 -6.77
C VAL A 7 -9.42 -12.99 -7.00
N GLN A 8 -8.53 -12.05 -7.29
CA GLN A 8 -7.09 -12.32 -7.20
C GLN A 8 -6.84 -12.81 -5.78
N PRO A 9 -6.10 -13.92 -5.60
CA PRO A 9 -5.74 -14.37 -4.26
C PRO A 9 -5.06 -13.19 -3.54
N ALA A 10 -5.59 -12.81 -2.38
CA ALA A 10 -4.98 -11.76 -1.58
C ALA A 10 -3.51 -12.12 -1.36
N ALA A 11 -2.62 -11.15 -1.58
CA ALA A 11 -1.19 -11.36 -1.34
C ALA A 11 -0.97 -11.86 0.09
N LYS A 12 -0.17 -12.92 0.22
CA LYS A 12 0.13 -13.53 1.51
C LYS A 12 0.80 -12.49 2.40
N VAL A 13 0.22 -12.23 3.57
CA VAL A 13 0.88 -11.46 4.63
C VAL A 13 1.98 -12.34 5.23
N LEU A 14 3.21 -11.83 5.24
CA LEU A 14 4.35 -12.49 5.90
C LEU A 14 4.33 -12.18 7.40
N GLY A 15 4.88 -13.08 8.23
CA GLY A 15 4.90 -12.91 9.68
C GLY A 15 5.83 -11.78 10.14
N GLY A 16 5.54 -11.19 11.30
CA GLY A 16 6.31 -10.08 11.88
C GLY A 16 5.51 -8.76 11.96
N LEU A 17 6.22 -7.63 12.06
CA LEU A 17 5.58 -6.31 12.04
C LEU A 17 5.05 -6.03 10.62
N THR A 18 3.75 -5.77 10.53
CA THR A 18 3.03 -5.55 9.27
C THR A 18 2.38 -4.17 9.27
N PRO A 19 3.16 -3.08 9.12
CA PRO A 19 2.61 -1.74 9.17
C PRO A 19 1.84 -1.41 7.87
N TYR A 20 0.79 -0.61 8.03
CA TYR A 20 0.04 -0.03 6.93
C TYR A 20 0.26 1.49 6.95
N LEU A 21 0.94 2.03 5.94
CA LEU A 21 1.27 3.45 5.85
C LEU A 21 0.40 4.15 4.82
N GLN A 22 -0.15 5.31 5.20
CA GLN A 22 -0.78 6.23 4.26
C GLN A 22 0.20 7.33 3.88
N LEU A 23 0.33 7.58 2.58
CA LEU A 23 1.34 8.47 2.01
C LEU A 23 0.72 9.34 0.92
N ASP A 24 1.38 10.46 0.60
CA ASP A 24 1.08 11.22 -0.61
C ASP A 24 1.95 10.66 -1.75
N GLY A 25 1.39 9.78 -2.57
CA GLY A 25 2.06 9.07 -3.66
C GLY A 25 2.55 7.68 -3.26
N ALA A 26 1.63 6.75 -2.98
CA ALA A 26 1.96 5.38 -2.56
C ALA A 26 2.80 4.61 -3.59
N PHE A 27 2.53 4.74 -4.89
CA PHE A 27 3.34 4.09 -5.93
C PHE A 27 4.79 4.61 -5.96
N LYS A 28 4.99 5.92 -5.74
CA LYS A 28 6.33 6.50 -5.66
C LYS A 28 7.09 5.97 -4.46
N ALA A 29 6.41 5.81 -3.33
CA ALA A 29 6.99 5.19 -2.14
C ALA A 29 7.32 3.71 -2.37
N ALA A 30 6.45 2.95 -3.03
CA ALA A 30 6.74 1.57 -3.40
C ALA A 30 8.00 1.44 -4.26
N GLU A 31 8.16 2.28 -5.29
CA GLU A 31 9.37 2.34 -6.11
C GLU A 31 10.62 2.72 -5.31
N PHE A 32 10.49 3.62 -4.33
CA PHE A 32 11.57 3.91 -3.40
C PHE A 32 11.95 2.68 -2.58
N TYR A 33 10.99 1.97 -1.97
CA TYR A 33 11.28 0.77 -1.18
C TYR A 33 11.86 -0.37 -2.00
N LYS A 34 11.42 -0.55 -3.26
CA LYS A 34 12.01 -1.48 -4.22
C LYS A 34 13.49 -1.17 -4.45
N LYS A 35 13.83 0.10 -4.72
CA LYS A 35 15.22 0.52 -5.00
C LYS A 35 16.12 0.50 -3.77
N ALA A 36 15.61 0.96 -2.63
CA ALA A 36 16.41 1.15 -1.42
C ALA A 36 16.60 -0.15 -0.62
N PHE A 37 15.60 -1.03 -0.62
CA PHE A 37 15.58 -2.21 0.25
C PHE A 37 15.30 -3.52 -0.49
N GLY A 38 15.22 -3.50 -1.81
CA GLY A 38 14.91 -4.69 -2.60
C GLY A 38 13.51 -5.24 -2.37
N ALA A 39 12.56 -4.37 -1.99
CA ALA A 39 11.17 -4.79 -1.78
C ALA A 39 10.57 -5.36 -3.08
N GLU A 40 9.65 -6.31 -2.94
CA GLU A 40 8.88 -6.89 -4.03
C GLU A 40 7.42 -6.45 -3.92
N GLN A 41 6.86 -5.88 -4.99
CA GLN A 41 5.43 -5.59 -5.06
C GLN A 41 4.67 -6.84 -5.47
N VAL A 42 4.00 -7.46 -4.50
CA VAL A 42 3.25 -8.71 -4.72
C VAL A 42 1.79 -8.48 -5.07
N PHE A 43 1.26 -7.29 -4.79
CA PHE A 43 -0.08 -6.87 -5.20
C PHE A 43 -0.22 -5.34 -5.18
N ALA A 44 -1.06 -4.79 -6.06
CA ALA A 44 -1.55 -3.42 -5.95
C ALA A 44 -2.91 -3.26 -6.64
N TYR A 45 -3.75 -2.38 -6.12
CA TYR A 45 -4.88 -1.87 -6.90
C TYR A 45 -4.36 -0.87 -7.95
N PRO A 46 -4.97 -0.84 -9.16
CA PRO A 46 -4.70 0.20 -10.14
C PRO A 46 -4.90 1.59 -9.54
N ALA A 47 -4.19 2.56 -10.11
CA ALA A 47 -4.40 3.96 -9.75
C ALA A 47 -5.81 4.41 -10.16
N ASP A 48 -6.43 5.26 -9.34
CA ASP A 48 -7.65 5.98 -9.67
C ASP A 48 -7.37 7.10 -10.69
N GLU A 49 -8.42 7.82 -11.09
CA GLU A 49 -8.33 8.93 -12.05
C GLU A 49 -7.42 10.08 -11.58
N LYS A 50 -7.15 10.17 -10.27
CA LYS A 50 -6.25 11.15 -9.66
C LYS A 50 -4.84 10.61 -9.46
N GLY A 51 -4.55 9.40 -9.91
CA GLY A 51 -3.25 8.74 -9.79
C GLY A 51 -2.97 8.13 -8.41
N ARG A 52 -3.98 8.02 -7.54
CA ARG A 52 -3.88 7.45 -6.18
C ARG A 52 -4.23 5.96 -6.18
N THR A 53 -3.71 5.19 -5.24
CA THR A 53 -4.11 3.79 -5.06
C THR A 53 -4.61 3.49 -3.65
N MET A 54 -5.62 2.62 -3.61
CA MET A 54 -6.22 2.13 -2.37
C MET A 54 -5.28 1.19 -1.60
N HIS A 55 -4.41 0.46 -2.30
CA HIS A 55 -3.56 -0.54 -1.66
C HIS A 55 -2.37 -0.94 -2.53
N ILE A 56 -1.20 -1.01 -1.90
CA ILE A 56 -0.01 -1.71 -2.40
C ILE A 56 0.47 -2.64 -1.30
N HIS A 57 0.79 -3.87 -1.68
CA HIS A 57 1.36 -4.88 -0.79
C HIS A 57 2.80 -5.15 -1.20
N LEU A 58 3.73 -4.88 -0.29
CA LEU A 58 5.16 -5.14 -0.49
C LEU A 58 5.64 -6.25 0.44
N HIS A 59 6.49 -7.13 -0.09
CA HIS A 59 7.35 -8.02 0.69
C HIS A 59 8.74 -7.40 0.78
N ILE A 60 9.29 -7.31 1.99
CA ILE A 60 10.58 -6.66 2.25
C ILE A 60 11.26 -7.36 3.43
N ASN A 61 12.47 -7.88 3.22
CA ASN A 61 13.28 -8.57 4.24
C ASN A 61 12.51 -9.64 5.05
N GLY A 62 11.64 -10.41 4.40
CA GLY A 62 10.85 -11.47 5.05
C GLY A 62 9.62 -10.99 5.82
N SER A 63 9.30 -9.68 5.79
CA SER A 63 8.07 -9.10 6.35
C SER A 63 7.20 -8.48 5.26
N THR A 64 6.02 -8.00 5.66
CA THR A 64 5.08 -7.26 4.81
C THR A 64 5.07 -5.78 5.18
N LEU A 65 5.04 -4.90 4.17
CA LEU A 65 4.74 -3.47 4.29
C LEU A 65 3.57 -3.15 3.37
N MET A 66 2.51 -2.55 3.90
CA MET A 66 1.34 -2.15 3.12
C MET A 66 1.27 -0.63 2.99
N LEU A 67 0.89 -0.13 1.81
CA LEU A 67 0.81 1.29 1.51
C LEU A 67 -0.55 1.65 0.91
N SER A 68 -1.02 2.87 1.13
CA SER A 68 -2.08 3.49 0.31
C SER A 68 -1.89 4.99 0.22
N ASP A 69 -2.60 5.60 -0.72
CA ASP A 69 -2.77 7.05 -0.75
C ASP A 69 -3.82 7.51 0.27
N PHE A 70 -3.91 8.84 0.46
CA PHE A 70 -4.97 9.45 1.24
C PHE A 70 -6.28 9.53 0.46
N TYR A 71 -7.38 9.23 1.14
CA TYR A 71 -8.76 9.39 0.64
C TYR A 71 -9.58 10.23 1.62
N PRO A 72 -9.37 11.55 1.68
CA PRO A 72 -10.12 12.45 2.58
C PRO A 72 -11.63 12.34 2.40
N GLU A 73 -12.09 12.11 1.17
CA GLU A 73 -13.50 11.92 0.82
C GLU A 73 -14.14 10.70 1.50
N ASN A 74 -13.32 9.71 1.88
CA ASN A 74 -13.72 8.48 2.56
C ASN A 74 -13.36 8.52 4.05
N GLY A 75 -13.11 9.71 4.62
CA GLY A 75 -12.72 9.86 6.02
C GLY A 75 -11.28 9.45 6.33
N MET A 76 -10.41 9.33 5.32
CA MET A 76 -9.00 9.00 5.47
C MET A 76 -8.09 10.16 4.99
N PRO A 77 -8.13 11.34 5.65
CA PRO A 77 -7.33 12.48 5.26
C PRO A 77 -5.86 12.30 5.64
N ALA A 78 -5.00 13.15 5.07
CA ALA A 78 -3.61 13.26 5.51
C ALA A 78 -3.54 13.70 6.97
N VAL A 79 -2.72 13.01 7.76
CA VAL A 79 -2.41 13.36 9.14
C VAL A 79 -0.95 13.79 9.25
N LYS A 80 -0.67 14.80 10.07
CA LYS A 80 0.71 15.20 10.35
C LYS A 80 1.43 14.04 11.04
N PRO A 81 2.62 13.61 10.57
CA PRO A 81 3.39 12.56 11.25
C PRO A 81 3.62 12.91 12.72
N GLN A 82 3.35 11.96 13.59
CA GLN A 82 3.53 12.09 15.04
C GLN A 82 4.72 11.24 15.47
N GLY A 83 5.61 11.84 16.26
CA GLY A 83 6.66 11.12 16.98
C GLY A 83 6.17 10.75 18.39
N TYR A 84 6.90 9.84 19.02
CA TYR A 84 6.78 9.56 20.45
C TYR A 84 8.13 9.85 21.12
N THR A 85 8.12 10.30 22.37
CA THR A 85 9.31 10.58 23.19
C THR A 85 9.37 9.66 24.39
#